data_AF-A0A1F9CGE0-F1
#
_entry.id   AF-A0A1F9CGE0-F1
#
_cell.length_a   1.000
_cell.length_b   1.000
_cell.length_c   1.000
_cell.angle_alpha   90.00
_cell.angle_beta   90.00
_cell.angle_gamma   90.00
#
_symmetry.space_group_name_H-M   'P 1'
#
loop_
_entity.id
_entity.type
_entity.pdbx_description
1 polymer ?
#
loop_
_entity_poly.entity_id
_entity_poly.type
_entity_poly.pdbx_seq_one_letter_code
_entity_poly.pdbx_strand_id
1 'polypeptide(L)' 'LYIDASLHRALRLKAAQTDRSLSDLVNAAVRQSLLEDAEDLAAFESRVKEPSLDFETLLKDLRRRGKL' A
#
# COMPACT_ATOMS: atom_id res chain seq x y z
N LEU A 1 14.60 -17.73 -6.53
CA LEU A 1 13.25 -17.42 -6.00
C LEU A 1 12.34 -18.56 -6.41
N TYR A 2 11.73 -19.26 -5.45
CA TYR A 2 10.70 -20.25 -5.77
C TYR A 2 9.35 -19.52 -5.88
N ILE A 3 8.58 -19.86 -6.92
CA ILE A 3 7.22 -19.35 -7.14
C ILE A 3 6.33 -20.58 -7.25
N ASP A 4 5.23 -20.59 -6.51
CA ASP A 4 4.23 -21.64 -6.60
C ASP A 4 3.83 -21.93 -8.06
N ALA A 5 3.58 -23.20 -8.39
CA ALA A 5 3.35 -23.62 -9.77
C ALA A 5 2.13 -22.93 -10.41
N SER A 6 1.06 -22.73 -9.64
CA SER A 6 -0.15 -22.04 -10.11
C SER A 6 0.14 -20.56 -10.36
N LEU A 7 0.90 -19.92 -9.48
CA LEU A 7 1.29 -18.52 -9.57
C LEU A 7 2.26 -18.27 -10.74
N HIS A 8 3.24 -19.15 -10.92
CA HIS A 8 4.16 -19.07 -12.06
C HIS A 8 3.42 -19.17 -13.39
N ARG A 9 2.41 -20.05 -13.50
CA ARG A 9 1.56 -20.15 -14.69
C ARG A 9 0.77 -18.86 -14.93
N ALA A 10 0.15 -18.30 -13.89
CA ALA A 10 -0.59 -17.05 -13.99
C ALA A 10 0.31 -15.89 -14.42
N LEU A 11 1.51 -15.77 -13.83
CA LEU A 11 2.48 -14.74 -14.18
C LEU A 11 2.97 -14.88 -15.62
N ARG A 12 3.18 -16.09 -16.14
CA ARG A 12 3.54 -16.30 -17.56
C ARG A 12 2.45 -15.84 -18.51
N LEU A 13 1.18 -16.09 -18.18
CA LEU A 13 0.05 -15.59 -18.97
C LEU A 13 -0.01 -14.05 -18.94
N LYS A 14 0.18 -13.45 -17.78
CA LYS A 14 0.21 -11.99 -17.63
C LYS A 14 1.38 -11.35 -18.39
N ALA A 15 2.56 -11.97 -18.34
CA ALA A 15 3.75 -11.55 -19.07
C ALA A 15 3.48 -11.50 -20.57
N ALA A 16 2.94 -12.59 -21.13
CA ALA A 16 2.55 -12.65 -22.54
C ALA A 16 1.46 -11.63 -22.91
N GLN A 17 0.44 -11.45 -22.06
CA GLN A 17 -0.63 -10.49 -22.28
C GLN A 17 -0.14 -9.03 -22.28
N THR A 18 0.89 -8.73 -21.49
CA THR A 18 1.37 -7.35 -21.28
C THR A 18 2.65 -7.03 -22.06
N ASP A 19 3.17 -7.98 -22.84
CA ASP A 19 4.47 -7.90 -23.52
C ASP A 19 5.61 -7.48 -22.57
N ARG A 20 5.64 -8.11 -21.38
CA ARG A 20 6.63 -7.85 -20.34
C ARG A 20 7.32 -9.13 -19.92
N SER A 21 8.56 -9.01 -19.46
CA SER A 21 9.23 -10.18 -18.89
C SER A 21 8.63 -10.56 -17.53
N LEU A 22 8.78 -11.83 -17.16
CA LEU A 22 8.39 -12.31 -15.84
C LEU A 22 9.12 -11.55 -14.73
N SER A 23 10.41 -11.27 -14.93
CA SER A 23 11.24 -10.50 -14.01
C SER A 23 10.72 -9.07 -13.83
N ASP A 24 10.25 -8.42 -14.89
CA ASP A 24 9.69 -7.07 -14.79
C ASP A 24 8.40 -7.03 -13.96
N LEU A 25 7.54 -8.04 -14.12
CA LEU A 25 6.31 -8.17 -13.33
C LEU A 25 6.63 -8.40 -11.85
N VAL A 26 7.56 -9.32 -11.55
CA VAL A 26 7.98 -9.61 -10.17
C VAL A 26 8.64 -8.39 -9.53
N ASN A 27 9.56 -7.74 -10.23
CA ASN A 27 10.24 -6.54 -9.72
C ASN A 27 9.27 -5.39 -9.48
N ALA A 28 8.27 -5.21 -10.36
CA ALA A 28 7.24 -4.19 -10.15
C ALA A 28 6.39 -4.48 -8.92
N ALA A 29 5.94 -5.73 -8.75
CA ALA A 29 5.15 -6.13 -7.58
C ALA A 29 5.92 -5.96 -6.27
N VAL A 30 7.20 -6.35 -6.23
CA VAL A 30 8.07 -6.18 -5.05
C VAL A 30 8.28 -4.71 -4.73
N ARG A 31 8.59 -3.87 -5.73
CA ARG A 31 8.74 -2.42 -5.51
C ARG A 31 7.47 -1.78 -4.99
N GLN A 32 6.32 -2.17 -5.54
CA GLN A 32 5.03 -1.64 -5.10
C GLN A 32 4.76 -2.02 -3.64
N SER A 33 4.93 -3.30 -3.27
CA SER A 33 4.74 -3.75 -1.89
C SER A 33 5.65 -3.01 -0.90
N LEU A 34 6.88 -2.70 -1.28
CA LEU A 34 7.82 -1.95 -0.43
C LEU A 34 7.52 -0.45 -0.40
N LEU A 35 6.94 0.10 -1.47
CA LEU A 35 6.57 1.51 -1.53
C LEU A 35 5.41 1.82 -0.58
N GLU A 36 4.42 0.92 -0.50
CA GLU A 36 3.29 1.04 0.43
C GLU A 36 3.81 1.16 1.89
N ASP A 37 4.73 0.28 2.30
CA ASP A 37 5.36 0.35 3.63
C ASP A 37 6.14 1.66 3.84
N ALA A 38 6.85 2.12 2.81
CA ALA A 38 7.63 3.35 2.88
C ALA A 38 6.73 4.60 3.00
N GLU A 39 5.59 4.62 2.29
CA GLU A 39 4.60 5.69 2.38
C GLU A 39 3.96 5.76 3.77
N ASP A 40 3.64 4.61 4.37
CA ASP A 40 3.12 4.53 5.74
C ASP A 40 4.14 5.08 6.74
N LEU A 41 5.39 4.63 6.68
CA LEU A 41 6.46 5.13 7.54
C LEU A 41 6.67 6.64 7.39
N ALA A 42 6.68 7.15 6.16
CA ALA A 42 6.81 8.58 5.91
C ALA A 42 5.61 9.37 6.48
N ALA A 43 4.40 8.82 6.40
CA ALA A 43 3.23 9.41 7.02
C ALA A 43 3.39 9.48 8.54
N PHE A 44 3.87 8.43 9.20
CA PHE A 44 4.19 8.46 10.63
C PHE A 44 5.21 9.55 10.98
N GLU A 45 6.32 9.63 10.25
CA GLU A 45 7.37 10.65 10.46
C GLU A 45 6.84 12.07 10.30
N SER A 46 6.02 12.32 9.27
CA SER A 46 5.44 13.64 9.00
C SER A 46 4.52 14.13 10.12
N ARG A 47 3.91 13.20 10.86
CA ARG A 47 2.92 13.48 11.92
C ARG A 47 3.49 13.47 13.33
N VAL A 48 4.80 13.29 13.50
CA VAL A 48 5.46 13.27 14.82
C VAL A 48 5.15 14.53 15.66
N LYS A 49 4.94 15.68 15.01
CA LYS A 49 4.62 16.95 15.69
C LYS A 49 3.13 17.22 15.86
N GLU A 50 2.25 16.36 15.34
CA GLU A 50 0.82 16.53 15.54
C GLU A 50 0.47 16.27 17.01
N PRO A 51 -0.30 17.16 17.66
CA PRO A 51 -0.72 16.92 19.02
C PRO A 51 -1.70 15.74 19.08
N SER A 52 -1.62 14.95 20.14
CA SER A 52 -2.65 13.96 20.44
C SER A 52 -3.99 14.66 20.67
N LEU A 53 -5.06 14.14 20.08
CA LEU A 53 -6.41 14.66 20.26
C LEU A 53 -7.23 13.73 21.14
N ASP A 54 -7.87 14.29 22.17
CA ASP A 54 -8.81 13.54 22.99
C ASP A 54 -9.99 13.04 22.14
N PHE A 55 -10.36 11.78 22.34
CA PHE A 55 -11.41 11.12 21.56
C PHE A 55 -12.76 11.87 21.63
N GLU A 56 -13.13 12.40 22.80
CA GLU A 56 -14.35 13.21 22.94
C GLU A 56 -14.31 14.49 22.09
N THR A 57 -13.14 15.14 22.01
CA THR A 57 -12.94 16.35 21.22
C THR A 57 -13.04 16.03 19.73
N LEU A 58 -12.49 14.89 19.29
CA LEU A 58 -12.65 14.38 17.93
C LEU A 58 -14.13 14.15 17.58
N LEU A 59 -14.89 13.49 18.46
CA LEU A 59 -16.32 13.20 18.20
C LEU A 59 -17.16 14.48 18.12
N LYS A 60 -16.95 15.45 19.01
CA LYS A 60 -17.63 16.75 18.97
C LYS A 60 -17.35 17.47 17.66
N ASP A 61 -16.10 17.46 17.20
CA ASP A 61 -15.69 18.11 15.97
C ASP A 61 -16.22 17.41 14.71
N LEU A 62 -16.26 16.07 14.68
CA LEU A 62 -16.83 15.31 13.58
C LEU A 62 -18.36 15.52 13.45
N ARG A 63 -19.10 15.54 14.57
CA ARG A 63 -20.54 15.88 14.57
C ARG A 63 -20.78 17.29 14.05
N ARG A 64 -19.98 18.27 14.51
CA ARG A 64 -20.05 19.66 14.03
C ARG A 64 -19.82 19.76 12.52
N ARG A 65 -18.93 18.92 11.97
CA ARG A 65 -18.62 18.87 10.53
C ARG A 65 -19.60 18.00 9.72
N GLY A 66 -20.62 17.41 10.36
CA GLY A 66 -21.58 16.51 9.70
C GLY A 66 -20.96 15.22 9.16
N LYS A 67 -19.84 14.78 9.75
CA LYS A 67 -19.13 13.55 9.36
C LYS A 67 -19.40 12.37 10.31
N LEU A 68 -20.32 12.56 11.25
CA LEU A 68 -20.85 11.58 12.20
C LEU A 68 -22.38 11.58 12.13
#